data_AF-A0A0K1JNN2-F1
#
_entry.id   AF-A0A0K1JNN2-F1
#
_cell.length_a   1.000
_cell.length_b   1.000
_cell.length_c   1.000
_cell.angle_alpha   90.00
_cell.angle_beta   90.00
_cell.angle_gamma   90.00
#
_symmetry.space_group_name_H-M   'P 1'
#
loop_
_entity.id
_entity.type
_entity.pdbx_description
1 polymer ?
#
loop_
_entity_poly.entity_id
_entity_poly.type
_entity_poly.pdbx_seq_one_letter_code
_entity_poly.pdbx_strand_id
1 'polypeptide(L)'
;MSNELERWADNRHGLVPSKAERQHARAVANLVNETKFAGLKVDAEAALTGRIMERAVDLDNYRRQLANGDPILDAVLSRIEVGFVDKAQRVQRNFGSEFPS
;
A
#
# COMPACT_ATOMS: atom_id res chain seq x y z
N MET A 1 7.63 -10.07 44.95
CA MET A 1 8.08 -9.84 43.56
C MET A 1 7.04 -8.97 42.91
N SER A 2 7.28 -7.65 42.87
CA SER A 2 6.31 -6.68 42.33
C SER A 2 6.29 -6.78 40.80
N ASN A 3 5.11 -6.92 40.23
CA ASN A 3 4.88 -7.16 38.80
C ASN A 3 5.27 -5.90 37.99
N GLU A 4 5.97 -6.04 36.86
CA GLU A 4 6.40 -4.88 36.06
C GLU A 4 5.22 -4.03 35.57
N LEU A 5 4.04 -4.66 35.42
CA LEU A 5 2.77 -3.99 35.11
C LEU A 5 2.31 -3.07 36.25
N GLU A 6 2.47 -3.47 37.51
CA GLU A 6 2.12 -2.64 38.66
C GLU A 6 3.06 -1.43 38.77
N ARG A 7 4.34 -1.60 38.43
CA ARG A 7 5.32 -0.49 38.43
C ARG A 7 4.99 0.57 37.37
N TRP A 8 4.41 0.19 36.24
CA TRP A 8 3.96 1.13 35.21
C TRP A 8 2.62 1.81 35.56
N ALA A 9 1.75 1.12 36.30
CA ALA A 9 0.51 1.69 36.80
C ALA A 9 0.75 2.69 37.96
N ASP A 10 1.76 2.43 38.80
CA ASP A 10 2.11 3.23 39.98
C ASP A 10 3.00 4.43 39.59
N ASN A 11 2.46 5.30 38.74
CA ASN A 11 3.13 6.43 38.11
C ASN A 11 3.41 7.56 39.14
N ARG A 12 4.36 7.36 40.05
CA ARG A 12 4.90 8.45 40.88
C ARG A 12 5.71 9.38 39.98
N HIS A 13 5.12 10.51 39.64
CA HIS A 13 5.70 11.54 38.76
C HIS A 13 6.95 12.16 39.41
N GLY A 14 8.11 11.57 39.18
CA GLY A 14 9.37 12.30 39.25
C GLY A 14 9.44 13.23 38.04
N LEU A 15 9.70 14.53 38.28
CA LEU A 15 9.78 15.57 37.23
C LEU A 15 10.83 15.28 36.12
N VAL A 16 11.68 14.27 36.30
CA VAL A 16 12.71 13.87 35.35
C VAL A 16 12.53 12.39 34.97
N PRO A 17 12.27 12.06 33.69
CA PRO A 17 12.07 10.69 33.26
C PRO A 17 13.30 9.82 33.46
N SER A 18 13.09 8.60 33.96
CA SER A 18 14.13 7.60 34.14
C SER A 18 14.69 7.09 32.80
N LYS A 19 15.88 6.46 32.81
CA LYS A 19 16.49 5.89 31.60
C LYS A 19 15.58 4.83 30.95
N ALA A 20 14.90 4.03 31.77
CA ALA A 20 13.97 3.00 31.33
C ALA A 20 12.71 3.60 30.67
N GLU A 21 12.14 4.65 31.27
CA GLU A 21 11.02 5.40 30.67
C GLU A 21 11.39 6.01 29.32
N ARG A 22 12.59 6.60 29.19
CA ARG A 22 13.06 7.15 27.91
C ARG A 22 13.24 6.08 26.85
N GLN A 23 13.77 4.91 27.22
CA GLN A 23 13.95 3.80 26.31
C GLN A 23 12.59 3.24 25.85
N HIS A 24 11.64 3.08 26.77
CA HIS A 24 10.28 2.65 26.46
C HIS A 24 9.58 3.66 25.56
N ALA A 25 9.63 4.96 25.88
CA ALA A 25 9.03 6.01 25.04
C ALA A 25 9.60 6.01 23.61
N ARG A 26 10.91 5.78 23.44
CA ARG A 26 11.53 5.63 22.11
C ARG A 26 11.02 4.39 21.38
N ALA A 27 10.93 3.24 22.06
CA ALA A 27 10.42 2.01 21.46
C ALA A 27 8.96 2.18 20.99
N VAL A 28 8.10 2.79 21.82
CA VAL A 28 6.72 3.10 21.46
C VAL A 28 6.66 4.07 20.28
N ALA A 29 7.47 5.12 20.27
CA ALA A 29 7.52 6.07 19.15
C ALA A 29 7.94 5.40 17.84
N ASN A 30 8.93 4.51 17.88
CA ASN A 30 9.36 3.73 16.71
C ASN A 30 8.22 2.83 16.20
N LEU A 31 7.55 2.10 17.08
CA LEU A 31 6.42 1.24 16.72
C LEU A 31 5.27 2.03 16.07
N VAL A 32 4.94 3.20 16.63
CA VAL A 32 3.91 4.09 16.05
C VAL A 32 4.33 4.58 14.67
N ASN A 33 5.60 4.96 14.49
CA ASN A 33 6.11 5.43 13.21
C ASN A 33 6.11 4.30 12.16
N GLU A 34 6.52 3.10 12.52
CA GLU A 34 6.47 1.91 11.65
C GLU A 34 5.04 1.60 11.22
N THR A 35 4.09 1.63 12.16
CA THR A 35 2.67 1.38 11.86
C THR A 35 2.11 2.43 10.91
N LYS A 36 2.43 3.72 11.13
CA LYS A 36 2.03 4.81 10.22
C LYS A 36 2.63 4.63 8.82
N PHE A 37 3.92 4.28 8.75
CA PHE A 37 4.60 4.05 7.48
C PHE A 37 3.98 2.87 6.71
N ALA A 38 3.65 1.77 7.41
CA ALA A 38 2.94 0.64 6.82
C ALA A 38 1.57 1.05 6.28
N GLY A 39 0.78 1.83 7.03
CA GLY A 39 -0.49 2.37 6.56
C GLY A 39 -0.34 3.22 5.30
N LEU A 40 0.63 4.14 5.27
CA LEU A 40 0.91 4.96 4.09
C LEU A 40 1.30 4.12 2.86
N LYS A 41 2.02 3.01 3.07
CA LYS A 41 2.39 2.09 1.98
C LYS A 41 1.14 1.43 1.36
N VAL A 42 0.21 0.97 2.20
CA VAL A 42 -1.07 0.38 1.76
C VAL A 42 -1.91 1.40 1.01
N ASP A 43 -2.03 2.62 1.52
CA ASP A 43 -2.78 3.69 0.85
C ASP A 43 -2.18 4.04 -0.52
N ALA A 44 -0.84 4.10 -0.60
CA ALA A 44 -0.14 4.35 -1.86
C ALA A 44 -0.34 3.21 -2.87
N GLU A 45 -0.37 1.97 -2.40
CA GLU A 45 -0.65 0.80 -3.25
C GLU A 45 -2.09 0.80 -3.78
N ALA A 46 -3.05 1.13 -2.92
CA ALA A 46 -4.45 1.27 -3.32
C ALA A 46 -4.63 2.38 -4.36
N ALA A 47 -3.97 3.54 -4.16
CA ALA A 47 -3.99 4.64 -5.12
C ALA A 47 -3.36 4.25 -6.46
N LEU A 48 -2.21 3.55 -6.45
CA LEU A 48 -1.57 3.06 -7.67
C LEU A 48 -2.49 2.09 -8.43
N THR A 49 -3.08 1.15 -7.71
CA THR A 49 -3.98 0.13 -8.29
C THR A 49 -5.24 0.79 -8.88
N GLY A 50 -5.86 1.70 -8.13
CA GLY A 50 -7.01 2.46 -8.63
C GLY A 50 -6.68 3.24 -9.91
N ARG A 51 -5.51 3.89 -9.94
CA ARG A 51 -5.06 4.59 -11.15
C ARG A 51 -4.82 3.66 -12.33
N ILE A 52 -4.26 2.47 -12.11
CA ILE A 52 -4.09 1.47 -13.18
C ILE A 52 -5.44 1.05 -13.74
N MET A 53 -6.42 0.78 -12.87
CA MET A 53 -7.76 0.38 -13.28
C MET A 53 -8.49 1.45 -14.09
N GLU A 54 -8.43 2.72 -13.65
CA GLU A 54 -8.96 3.85 -14.43
C GLU A 54 -8.39 3.88 -15.85
N ARG A 55 -7.06 3.73 -15.97
CA ARG A 55 -6.38 3.78 -17.27
C ARG A 55 -6.67 2.56 -18.13
N ALA A 56 -6.88 1.40 -17.52
CA ALA A 56 -7.33 0.20 -18.25
C ALA A 56 -8.72 0.41 -18.86
N VAL A 57 -9.65 0.99 -18.10
CA VAL A 57 -11.00 1.32 -18.61
C VAL A 57 -10.95 2.35 -19.74
N ASP A 58 -10.15 3.41 -19.59
CA ASP A 58 -9.93 4.39 -20.67
C ASP A 58 -9.42 3.71 -21.95
N LEU A 59 -8.47 2.78 -21.79
CA LEU A 59 -7.84 2.08 -22.90
C LEU A 59 -8.81 1.10 -23.60
N ASP A 60 -9.61 0.35 -22.85
CA ASP A 60 -10.66 -0.53 -23.40
C ASP A 60 -11.70 0.29 -24.17
N ASN A 61 -12.16 1.42 -23.60
CA ASN A 61 -13.09 2.30 -24.28
C ASN A 61 -12.51 2.84 -25.59
N TYR A 62 -11.25 3.28 -25.58
CA TYR A 62 -10.55 3.74 -26.77
C TYR A 62 -10.37 2.63 -27.81
N ARG A 63 -10.03 1.42 -27.37
CA ARG A 63 -9.94 0.23 -28.22
C ARG A 63 -11.26 -0.06 -28.93
N ARG A 64 -12.37 -0.07 -28.19
CA ARG A 64 -13.72 -0.32 -28.75
C ARG A 64 -14.11 0.75 -29.77
N GLN A 65 -13.78 2.02 -29.49
CA GLN A 65 -14.00 3.12 -30.44
C GLN A 65 -13.19 2.96 -31.72
N LEU A 66 -11.91 2.55 -31.62
CA LEU A 66 -11.06 2.30 -32.78
C LEU A 66 -11.51 1.09 -33.59
N ALA A 67 -11.92 0.01 -32.92
CA ALA A 67 -12.42 -1.20 -33.57
C ALA A 67 -13.72 -0.94 -34.33
N ASN A 68 -14.59 -0.06 -33.81
CA ASN A 68 -15.84 0.34 -34.43
C ASN A 68 -16.70 -0.85 -34.93
N GLY A 69 -16.72 -1.94 -34.17
CA GLY A 69 -17.45 -3.16 -34.50
C GLY A 69 -16.74 -4.13 -35.46
N ASP A 70 -15.53 -3.82 -35.95
CA ASP A 70 -14.70 -4.77 -36.70
C ASP A 70 -14.05 -5.79 -35.75
N PRO A 71 -14.46 -7.07 -35.79
CA PRO A 71 -13.96 -8.10 -34.87
C PRO A 71 -12.48 -8.46 -35.12
N ILE A 72 -11.95 -8.25 -36.32
CA ILE A 72 -10.55 -8.54 -36.63
C ILE A 72 -9.68 -7.44 -36.01
N LEU A 73 -10.03 -6.18 -36.23
CA LEU A 73 -9.33 -5.05 -35.64
C LEU A 73 -9.41 -5.09 -34.10
N ASP A 74 -10.58 -5.42 -33.56
CA ASP A 74 -10.82 -5.61 -32.13
C ASP A 74 -9.87 -6.65 -31.52
N ALA A 75 -9.70 -7.80 -32.19
CA ALA A 75 -8.79 -8.87 -31.75
C ALA A 75 -7.32 -8.44 -31.78
N VAL A 76 -6.90 -7.63 -32.76
CA VAL A 76 -5.53 -7.10 -32.85
C VAL A 76 -5.27 -6.09 -31.74
N LEU A 77 -6.17 -5.12 -31.56
CA LEU A 77 -6.00 -4.07 -30.56
C LEU A 77 -6.10 -4.60 -29.12
N SER A 78 -6.90 -5.65 -28.89
CA SER A 78 -6.99 -6.33 -27.59
C SER A 78 -5.64 -6.86 -27.11
N ARG A 79 -4.75 -7.30 -28.02
CA ARG A 79 -3.40 -7.75 -27.64
C ARG A 79 -2.54 -6.60 -27.09
N ILE A 80 -2.75 -5.38 -27.59
CA ILE A 80 -2.05 -4.19 -27.10
C ILE A 80 -2.55 -3.85 -25.69
N GLU A 81 -3.86 -3.91 -25.47
CA GLU A 81 -4.48 -3.71 -24.16
C GLU A 81 -3.97 -4.73 -23.13
N VAL A 82 -3.95 -6.02 -23.47
CA VAL A 82 -3.36 -7.07 -22.62
C VAL A 82 -1.90 -6.75 -22.29
N GLY A 83 -1.11 -6.30 -23.27
CA GLY A 83 0.28 -5.89 -23.05
C GLY A 83 0.43 -4.70 -22.09
N PHE A 84 -0.55 -3.79 -22.04
CA PHE A 84 -0.61 -2.73 -21.02
C PHE A 84 -0.90 -3.32 -19.63
N VAL A 85 -1.90 -4.20 -19.52
CA VAL A 85 -2.28 -4.85 -18.26
C VAL A 85 -1.11 -5.65 -17.67
N ASP A 86 -0.39 -6.42 -18.50
CA ASP A 86 0.80 -7.17 -18.07
C ASP A 86 1.91 -6.26 -17.53
N LYS A 87 2.14 -5.11 -18.17
CA LYS A 87 3.11 -4.11 -17.69
C LYS A 87 2.63 -3.49 -16.38
N ALA A 88 1.36 -3.14 -16.27
CA ALA A 88 0.79 -2.55 -15.07
C ALA A 88 0.86 -3.52 -13.88
N GLN A 89 0.57 -4.81 -14.09
CA GLN A 89 0.71 -5.84 -13.07
C GLN A 89 2.17 -6.02 -12.61
N ARG A 90 3.15 -5.87 -13.51
CA ARG A 90 4.57 -5.86 -13.11
C ARG A 90 4.91 -4.64 -12.26
N VAL A 91 4.40 -3.46 -12.61
CA VAL A 91 4.61 -2.22 -11.83
C VAL A 91 4.00 -2.35 -10.44
N GLN A 92 2.77 -2.86 -10.34
CA GLN A 92 2.07 -3.10 -9.07
C GLN A 92 2.87 -4.06 -8.17
N ARG A 93 3.31 -5.21 -8.72
CA ARG A 93 4.17 -6.18 -7.99
C ARG A 93 5.47 -5.55 -7.50
N ASN A 94 6.15 -4.77 -8.34
CA ASN A 94 7.40 -4.11 -7.98
C ASN A 94 7.22 -2.98 -6.94
N PHE A 95 6.03 -2.41 -6.81
CA PHE A 95 5.70 -1.42 -5.77
C PHE A 95 5.63 -2.05 -4.37
N GLY A 96 5.64 -3.39 -4.29
CA GLY A 96 5.62 -4.14 -3.04
C GLY A 96 4.24 -4.66 -2.67
N SER A 97 3.35 -4.84 -3.65
CA SER A 97 2.08 -5.53 -3.46
C SER A 97 2.32 -7.03 -3.26
N GLU A 98 2.10 -7.54 -2.05
CA GLU A 98 2.03 -8.99 -1.76
C GLU A 98 0.66 -9.58 -2.12
N PHE A 99 -0.01 -9.12 -3.18
CA PHE A 99 -1.23 -9.80 -3.63
C PHE A 99 -0.88 -11.15 -4.26
N PRO A 100 -1.42 -12.27 -3.75
CA PRO A 100 -1.19 -13.59 -4.32
C PRO A 100 -1.83 -13.65 -5.71
N SER A 101 -1.08 -14.22 -6.65
CA SER A 101 -1.56 -14.67 -7.96
C SER A 101 -2.61 -15.76 -7.85
#